data_AF-A0A832KL44-F1
#
_entry.id   AF-A0A832KL44-F1
#
_cell.length_a   1.000
_cell.length_b   1.000
_cell.length_c   1.000
_cell.angle_alpha   90.00
_cell.angle_beta   90.00
_cell.angle_gamma   90.00
#
_symmetry.space_group_name_H-M   'P 1'
#
loop_
_entity.id
_entity.type
_entity.pdbx_description
1 polymer ?
#
loop_
_entity_poly.entity_id
_entity_poly.type
_entity_poly.pdbx_seq_one_letter_code
_entity_poly.pdbx_strand_id
1 'polypeptide(L)' 'MKNLGTETETLEFKKITGELKEGIISLSSMLNKNGHGVLYFGVKDSGDVGGQQLRDRTLREISQAIANFV' A
#
# COMPACT_ATOMS: atom_id res chain seq x y z
N MET A 1 -14.61 -10.39 -10.70
CA MET A 1 -13.85 -9.43 -9.87
C MET A 1 -12.44 -9.98 -9.73
N LYS A 2 -11.39 -9.15 -9.86
CA LYS A 2 -10.00 -9.61 -9.71
C LYS A 2 -9.69 -9.71 -8.22
N ASN A 3 -9.13 -10.84 -7.80
CA ASN A 3 -8.65 -11.06 -6.43
C ASN A 3 -7.12 -11.27 -6.48
N LEU A 4 -6.39 -10.67 -5.53
CA LEU A 4 -4.93 -10.67 -5.48
C LEU A 4 -4.33 -11.68 -4.50
N GLY A 5 -5.15 -12.56 -3.91
CA GLY A 5 -4.73 -13.52 -2.88
C GLY A 5 -4.79 -12.90 -1.48
N THR A 6 -3.97 -13.41 -0.57
CA THR A 6 -3.86 -12.92 0.81
C THR A 6 -2.58 -12.12 0.99
N GLU A 7 -2.55 -11.27 2.02
CA GLU A 7 -1.33 -10.58 2.45
C GLU A 7 -0.23 -11.59 2.84
N THR A 8 1.02 -11.13 2.73
CA THR A 8 2.22 -11.92 3.07
C THR A 8 3.26 -10.99 3.70
N GLU A 9 4.39 -11.53 4.14
CA GLU A 9 5.49 -10.73 4.68
C GLU A 9 6.13 -9.76 3.67
N THR A 10 5.75 -9.86 2.38
CA THR A 10 6.22 -8.99 1.29
C THR A 10 5.07 -8.37 0.50
N LEU A 11 3.82 -8.55 0.93
CA LEU A 11 2.63 -8.05 0.24
C LEU A 11 1.59 -7.53 1.24
N GLU A 12 1.27 -6.25 1.15
CA GLU A 12 0.29 -5.57 2.00
C GLU A 12 -0.85 -4.96 1.15
N PHE A 13 -2.08 -5.03 1.68
CA PHE A 13 -3.27 -4.42 1.10
C PHE A 13 -3.82 -3.33 2.02
N LYS A 14 -4.12 -2.17 1.43
CA LYS A 14 -4.91 -1.11 2.07
C LYS A 14 -6.17 -0.84 1.26
N LYS A 15 -7.29 -0.64 1.95
CA LYS A 15 -8.59 -0.39 1.32
C LYS A 15 -8.62 0.98 0.68
N ILE A 16 -8.06 1.99 1.34
CA ILE A 16 -8.10 3.40 0.92
C ILE A 16 -6.74 4.08 1.05
N THR A 17 -6.47 5.10 0.24
CA THR A 17 -5.25 5.93 0.36
C THR A 17 -5.18 6.72 1.66
N GLY A 18 -6.30 6.88 2.39
CA GLY A 18 -6.32 7.45 3.74
C GLY A 18 -5.50 6.64 4.76
N GLU A 19 -5.16 5.40 4.45
CA GLU A 19 -4.32 4.51 5.27
C GLU A 19 -2.82 4.63 4.93
N LEU A 20 -2.40 5.71 4.24
CA LEU A 20 -1.04 5.89 3.74
C LEU A 20 0.04 5.75 4.82
N LYS A 21 -0.18 6.33 6.01
CA LYS A 21 0.76 6.24 7.11
C LYS A 21 1.00 4.78 7.53
N GLU A 22 -0.06 4.03 7.76
CA GLU A 22 0.03 2.61 8.13
C GLU A 22 0.62 1.78 7.01
N GLY A 23 0.26 2.09 5.75
CA GLY A 23 0.86 1.44 4.58
C GLY A 23 2.37 1.65 4.49
N ILE A 24 2.88 2.85 4.77
CA ILE A 24 4.33 3.13 4.79
C ILE A 24 5.01 2.40 5.94
N ILE A 25 4.38 2.29 7.13
CA ILE A 25 4.91 1.50 8.24
C ILE A 25 5.03 0.02 7.86
N SER A 26 4.01 -0.56 7.23
CA SER A 26 4.07 -1.93 6.69
C SER A 26 5.19 -2.04 5.65
N LEU A 27 5.29 -1.09 4.71
CA LEU A 27 6.32 -1.09 3.68
C LEU A 27 7.74 -1.05 4.26
N SER A 28 8.01 -0.17 5.22
CA SER A 28 9.29 -0.11 5.94
C SER A 28 9.60 -1.42 6.66
N SER A 29 8.60 -2.06 7.25
CA SER A 29 8.78 -3.36 7.93
C SER A 29 9.13 -4.47 6.93
N MET A 30 8.46 -4.53 5.78
CA MET A 30 8.76 -5.47 4.70
C MET A 30 10.17 -5.25 4.15
N LEU A 31 10.55 -3.98 3.90
CA LEU A 31 11.88 -3.61 3.43
C LEU A 31 12.97 -4.01 4.43
N ASN A 32 12.77 -3.72 5.72
CA ASN A 32 13.74 -4.03 6.77
C ASN A 32 13.97 -5.54 6.94
N LYS A 33 12.93 -6.36 6.78
CA LYS A 33 13.02 -7.82 6.96
C LYS A 33 13.47 -8.55 5.69
N ASN A 34 12.88 -8.20 4.55
CA ASN A 34 12.94 -8.97 3.32
C ASN A 34 13.69 -8.25 2.18
N GLY A 35 14.11 -7.00 2.39
CA GLY A 35 14.77 -6.17 1.38
C GLY A 35 13.85 -5.68 0.25
N HIS A 36 12.58 -6.08 0.26
CA HIS A 36 11.56 -5.70 -0.72
C HIS A 36 10.15 -5.82 -0.13
N GLY A 37 9.18 -5.17 -0.77
CA GLY A 37 7.78 -5.27 -0.41
C GLY A 37 6.88 -4.61 -1.45
N VAL A 38 5.62 -5.05 -1.52
CA VAL A 38 4.60 -4.49 -2.41
C VAL A 38 3.41 -4.03 -1.57
N LEU A 39 3.01 -2.78 -1.73
CA LEU A 39 1.84 -2.20 -1.06
C LEU A 39 0.80 -1.83 -2.12
N TYR A 40 -0.39 -2.42 -2.04
CA TYR A 40 -1.52 -2.03 -2.90
C TYR A 40 -2.54 -1.20 -2.13
N PHE A 41 -2.98 -0.11 -2.76
CA PHE A 41 -4.16 0.65 -2.32
C PHE A 41 -5.36 0.29 -3.18
N GLY A 42 -6.54 0.15 -2.56
CA GLY A 42 -7.80 -0.15 -3.24
C GLY A 42 -8.15 -1.63 -3.23
N VAL A 43 -7.57 -2.37 -2.28
CA VAL A 43 -7.72 -3.81 -2.13
C VAL A 43 -8.21 -4.09 -0.73
N LYS A 44 -9.27 -4.90 -0.61
CA LYS A 44 -9.77 -5.34 0.70
C LYS A 44 -8.81 -6.38 1.28
N ASP A 45 -8.89 -6.58 2.60
CA ASP A 45 -8.14 -7.63 3.31
C ASP A 45 -8.43 -9.04 2.74
N SER A 46 -9.57 -9.23 2.07
CA SER A 46 -9.91 -10.46 1.33
C SER A 46 -9.14 -10.65 0.02
N GLY A 47 -8.33 -9.68 -0.41
CA GLY A 47 -7.68 -9.62 -1.71
C GLY A 47 -8.55 -9.07 -2.83
N ASP A 48 -9.83 -8.76 -2.58
CA ASP A 48 -10.73 -8.25 -3.61
C ASP A 48 -10.40 -6.81 -3.99
N VAL A 49 -10.20 -6.58 -5.29
CA VAL A 49 -9.91 -5.25 -5.83
C VAL A 49 -11.20 -4.43 -5.89
N GLY A 50 -11.28 -3.39 -5.05
CA GLY A 50 -12.38 -2.42 -5.06
C GLY A 50 -12.11 -1.20 -5.93
N GLY A 51 -10.83 -0.90 -6.21
CA GLY A 51 -10.42 0.32 -6.91
C GLY A 51 -10.60 1.58 -6.06
N GLN A 52 -10.06 2.70 -6.54
CA GLN A 52 -10.18 4.00 -5.88
C GLN A 52 -10.19 5.12 -6.92
N GLN A 53 -10.88 6.21 -6.60
CA GLN A 53 -10.79 7.43 -7.39
C GLN A 53 -9.53 8.20 -6.97
N LEU A 54 -8.52 8.19 -7.83
CA LEU A 54 -7.28 8.92 -7.62
C LEU A 54 -7.31 10.26 -8.37
N ARG A 55 -6.64 11.26 -7.81
CA ARG A 55 -6.32 12.52 -8.51
C ARG A 55 -4.81 12.61 -8.68
N ASP A 56 -4.32 13.43 -9.60
CA ASP A 56 -2.87 13.61 -9.83
C ASP A 56 -2.11 13.95 -8.54
N ARG A 57 -2.76 14.71 -7.64
CA ARG A 57 -2.24 15.05 -6.32
C ARG A 57 -1.96 13.82 -5.45
N THR A 58 -2.74 12.75 -5.57
CA THR A 58 -2.60 11.54 -4.74
C THR A 58 -1.27 10.83 -5.00
N LEU A 59 -0.84 10.72 -6.26
CA LEU A 59 0.46 10.12 -6.60
C LEU A 59 1.62 10.93 -6.02
N ARG A 60 1.54 12.26 -6.11
CA ARG A 60 2.54 13.16 -5.53
C ARG A 60 2.60 13.04 -4.00
N GLU A 61 1.44 12.98 -3.33
CA GLU A 61 1.37 12.80 -1.88
C GLU A 61 1.99 11.48 -1.43
N ILE A 62 1.71 10.37 -2.13
CA ILE A 62 2.33 9.07 -1.83
C ILE A 62 3.85 9.14 -2.02
N SER A 63 4.32 9.71 -3.13
CA SER A 63 5.75 9.86 -3.40
C SER A 63 6.47 10.69 -2.33
N GLN A 64 5.88 11.82 -1.94
CA GLN A 64 6.42 12.68 -0.89
C GLN A 64 6.37 12.02 0.47
N ALA A 65 5.31 11.29 0.79
CA ALA A 65 5.22 10.57 2.06
C ALA A 65 6.30 9.50 2.14
N ILE A 66 6.56 8.73 1.08
CA ILE A 66 7.65 7.74 1.07
C ILE A 66 9.03 8.41 1.20
N ALA A 67 9.27 9.50 0.46
CA ALA A 67 10.58 10.17 0.44
C ALA A 67 10.90 10.91 1.76
N ASN A 68 9.89 11.48 2.40
CA ASN A 68 10.06 12.33 3.58
C ASN A 68 9.79 11.59 4.90
N PHE A 69 9.46 10.29 4.89
CA PHE A 69 9.36 9.49 6.11
C PHE A 69 10.75 9.05 6.58
N VAL A 70 11.58 10.04 6.90
CA VAL A 70 12.75 10.02 7.79
C VAL A 70 12.80 11.36 8.51
#